data_AF-A0A1M6EZ86-F1
#
_entry.id   AF-A0A1M6EZ86-F1
#
_cell.length_a   1.000
_cell.length_b   1.000
_cell.length_c   1.000
_cell.angle_alpha   90.00
_cell.angle_beta   90.00
_cell.angle_gamma   90.00
#
_symmetry.space_group_name_H-M   'P 1'
#
loop_
_entity.id
_entity.type
_entity.pdbx_description
1 polymer ?
#
loop_
_entity_poly.entity_id
_entity_poly.type
_entity_poly.pdbx_seq_one_letter_code
_entity_poly.pdbx_strand_id
1 'polypeptide(L)'
;MRYLVVAEYPKPFELFIGKEAGDFKPAFEQLDMLRKGDIVTIYYDEETNTQTDDSINRLAQFIDKGQQPYFIRGNHDKYGGYAAIAMGALIGVSLLLLKKTGKIS
;
A
#
# COMPACT_ATOMS: atom_id res chain seq x y z
N MET A 1 -0.23 8.80 8.97
CA MET A 1 -0.62 7.52 9.62
C MET A 1 -1.89 7.70 10.45
N ARG A 2 -2.73 6.68 10.53
CA ARG A 2 -3.80 6.51 11.54
C ARG A 2 -3.72 5.10 12.12
N TYR A 3 -4.18 4.92 13.34
CA TYR A 3 -4.24 3.60 13.99
C TYR A 3 -5.68 3.25 14.31
N LEU A 4 -6.07 2.01 14.01
CA LEU A 4 -7.37 1.45 14.34
C LEU A 4 -7.18 0.28 15.30
N VAL A 5 -7.74 0.41 16.50
CA VAL A 5 -7.73 -0.65 17.52
C VAL A 5 -9.06 -1.37 17.48
N VAL A 6 -9.02 -2.69 17.32
CA VAL A 6 -10.20 -3.55 17.33
C VAL A 6 -10.15 -4.40 18.60
N ALA A 7 -11.25 -4.42 19.37
CA ALA A 7 -11.27 -5.09 20.67
C ALA A 7 -10.96 -6.59 20.60
N GLU A 8 -11.34 -7.24 19.50
CA GLU A 8 -11.18 -8.69 19.30
C GLU A 8 -9.86 -9.08 18.60
N TYR A 9 -8.97 -8.12 18.33
CA TYR A 9 -7.72 -8.38 17.62
C TYR A 9 -6.52 -7.83 18.41
N PRO A 10 -5.44 -8.61 18.59
CA PRO A 10 -4.38 -8.28 19.55
C PRO A 10 -3.46 -7.12 19.11
N LYS A 11 -3.46 -6.75 17.83
CA LYS A 11 -2.55 -5.74 17.27
C LYS A 11 -3.34 -4.55 16.70
N PRO A 12 -2.95 -3.30 16.93
CA PRO A 12 -3.52 -2.17 16.19
C PRO A 12 -3.22 -2.29 14.69
N PHE A 13 -4.18 -1.88 13.86
CA PHE A 13 -3.98 -1.72 12.43
C PHE A 13 -3.44 -0.31 12.14
N GLU A 14 -2.28 -0.22 11.51
CA GLU A 14 -1.74 1.03 10.98
C GLU A 14 -2.24 1.24 9.54
N LEU A 15 -2.91 2.38 9.34
CA LEU A 15 -3.51 2.77 8.08
C LEU A 15 -2.74 3.95 7.49
N PHE A 16 -2.21 3.75 6.29
CA PHE A 16 -1.59 4.82 5.51
C PHE A 16 -2.66 5.65 4.82
N ILE A 17 -2.65 6.95 5.08
CA ILE A 17 -3.67 7.91 4.60
C ILE A 17 -3.07 9.02 3.71
N GLY A 18 -1.77 8.92 3.36
CA GLY A 18 -1.05 9.84 2.47
C GLY A 18 -1.41 11.31 2.63
N LYS A 19 -0.88 11.99 3.65
CA LYS A 19 -1.27 13.38 3.96
C LYS A 19 -0.51 14.41 3.12
N GLU A 20 0.60 14.05 2.50
CA GLU A 20 1.49 14.98 1.78
C GLU A 20 1.36 14.88 0.27
N ALA A 21 1.75 15.95 -0.43
CA ALA A 21 1.77 16.00 -1.89
C ALA A 21 2.87 15.06 -2.41
N GLY A 22 2.48 14.00 -3.11
CA GLY A 22 3.38 12.95 -3.58
C GLY A 22 3.25 11.63 -2.80
N ASP A 23 2.51 11.61 -1.70
CA ASP A 23 2.22 10.38 -0.97
C ASP A 23 1.28 9.48 -1.79
N PHE A 24 1.55 8.18 -1.75
CA PHE A 24 0.63 7.16 -2.28
C PHE A 24 -0.60 7.05 -1.39
N LYS A 25 -1.64 7.80 -1.74
CA LYS A 25 -2.92 7.78 -1.01
C LYS A 25 -3.65 6.44 -1.15
N PRO A 26 -4.48 6.07 -0.17
CA PRO A 26 -5.45 4.99 -0.36
C PRO A 26 -6.36 5.30 -1.55
N ALA A 27 -6.92 4.27 -2.19
CA ALA A 27 -7.86 4.45 -3.28
C ALA A 27 -9.15 5.14 -2.78
N PHE A 28 -9.51 4.91 -1.52
CA PHE A 28 -10.63 5.55 -0.84
C PHE A 28 -10.42 5.54 0.67
N GLU A 29 -10.81 6.61 1.36
CA GLU A 29 -10.84 6.65 2.83
C GLU A 29 -11.91 7.62 3.33
N GLN A 30 -12.60 7.24 4.41
CA GLN A 30 -13.45 8.14 5.20
C GLN A 30 -13.33 7.79 6.69
N LEU A 31 -12.10 7.57 7.15
CA LEU A 31 -11.82 7.06 8.49
C LEU A 31 -12.28 8.02 9.61
N ASP A 32 -12.48 9.30 9.30
CA ASP A 32 -13.06 10.30 10.21
C ASP A 32 -14.52 10.03 10.60
N MET A 33 -15.23 9.23 9.81
CA MET A 33 -16.62 8.86 10.10
C MET A 33 -16.74 7.68 11.07
N LEU A 34 -15.64 7.00 11.39
CA LEU A 34 -15.62 5.93 12.38
C LEU A 34 -15.63 6.50 13.80
N ARG A 35 -16.42 5.89 14.67
CA ARG A 35 -16.53 6.25 16.09
C ARG A 35 -16.18 5.04 16.96
N LYS A 36 -15.75 5.31 18.19
CA LYS A 36 -15.55 4.25 19.18
C LYS A 36 -16.87 3.51 19.42
N GLY A 37 -16.81 2.18 19.42
CA GLY A 37 -17.99 1.31 19.54
C GLY A 37 -18.63 0.91 18.20
N ASP A 38 -18.17 1.46 17.08
CA ASP A 38 -18.58 0.95 15.77
C ASP A 38 -18.06 -0.48 15.54
N ILE A 39 -18.90 -1.30 14.93
CA ILE A 39 -18.53 -2.64 14.46
C ILE A 39 -18.05 -2.50 13.02
N VAL A 40 -16.82 -2.94 12.76
CA VAL A 40 -16.20 -2.90 11.43
C VAL A 40 -15.65 -4.27 11.08
N THR A 41 -15.62 -4.58 9.80
CA THR A 41 -14.93 -5.75 9.25
C THR A 41 -13.67 -5.28 8.55
N ILE A 42 -12.51 -5.81 8.98
CA ILE A 42 -11.21 -5.48 8.39
C ILE A 42 -10.72 -6.69 7.61
N TYR A 43 -10.42 -6.47 6.34
CA TYR A 43 -9.80 -7.47 5.48
C TYR A 43 -8.32 -7.13 5.38
N TYR A 44 -7.47 -8.07 5.77
CA TYR A 44 -6.03 -7.91 5.78
C TYR A 44 -5.37 -9.20 5.28
N ASP A 45 -4.13 -9.07 4.80
CA ASP A 45 -3.31 -10.22 4.41
C ASP A 45 -2.67 -10.83 5.67
N GLU A 46 -2.75 -12.15 5.84
CA GLU A 46 -2.14 -12.87 6.97
C GLU A 46 -0.74 -13.41 6.66
N GLU A 47 -0.40 -13.61 5.39
CA GLU A 47 0.73 -14.45 4.98
C GLU A 47 2.03 -13.68 4.69
N THR A 48 2.00 -12.35 4.68
CA THR A 48 3.22 -11.59 4.42
C THR A 48 4.17 -11.61 5.61
N ASN A 49 5.18 -12.49 5.53
CA ASN A 49 6.41 -12.58 6.34
C ASN A 49 7.28 -11.30 6.36
N THR A 50 6.74 -10.16 5.92
CA THR A 50 7.42 -8.86 5.84
C THR A 50 7.06 -7.94 7.01
N GLN A 51 6.28 -8.39 8.00
CA GLN A 51 6.11 -7.65 9.25
C GLN A 51 7.38 -7.72 10.08
N THR A 52 8.22 -6.68 9.98
CA THR A 52 9.43 -6.52 10.82
C THR A 52 9.09 -6.20 12.28
N ASP A 53 7.87 -5.75 12.56
CA ASP A 53 7.39 -5.36 13.88
C ASP A 53 6.09 -6.09 14.20
N ASP A 54 6.18 -7.05 15.13
CA ASP A 54 5.05 -7.86 15.57
C ASP A 54 4.01 -7.09 16.38
N SER A 55 4.26 -5.83 16.75
CA SER A 55 3.34 -5.06 17.57
C SER A 55 2.23 -4.35 16.77
N ILE A 56 2.35 -4.24 15.44
CA ILE A 56 1.44 -3.45 14.60
C ILE A 56 1.13 -4.19 13.29
N ASN A 57 -0.14 -4.29 12.92
CA ASN A 57 -0.56 -4.84 11.63
C ASN A 57 -0.63 -3.74 10.57
N ARG A 58 0.16 -3.85 9.50
CA ARG A 58 0.23 -2.88 8.37
C ARG A 58 -0.46 -3.39 7.09
N LEU A 59 -1.19 -4.49 7.19
CA LEU A 59 -1.65 -5.28 6.04
C LEU A 59 -3.13 -5.10 5.72
N ALA A 60 -3.80 -4.14 6.33
CA ALA A 60 -5.20 -3.82 6.03
C ALA A 60 -5.35 -3.43 4.55
N GLN A 61 -6.17 -4.17 3.83
CA GLN A 61 -6.51 -3.92 2.42
C GLN A 61 -7.85 -3.19 2.30
N PHE A 62 -8.82 -3.53 3.16
CA PHE A 62 -10.18 -3.00 3.09
C PHE A 62 -10.81 -2.92 4.48
N ILE A 63 -11.59 -1.88 4.74
CA ILE A 63 -12.40 -1.74 5.96
C ILE A 63 -13.84 -1.48 5.55
N ASP A 64 -14.74 -2.31 6.06
CA ASP A 64 -16.19 -2.22 5.88
C ASP A 64 -16.90 -1.89 7.19
N LYS A 65 -17.97 -1.10 7.10
CA LYS A 65 -18.94 -0.92 8.18
C LYS A 65 -20.34 -1.08 7.61
N GLY A 66 -20.95 -2.23 7.83
CA GLY A 66 -22.33 -2.48 7.42
C GLY A 66 -22.54 -2.37 5.91
N GLN A 67 -21.66 -3.00 5.11
CA GLN A 67 -21.65 -2.99 3.64
C GLN A 67 -21.27 -1.65 3.00
N GLN A 68 -20.73 -0.72 3.78
CA GLN A 68 -20.17 0.52 3.27
C GLN A 68 -18.64 0.51 3.40
N PRO A 69 -17.90 0.83 2.32
CA PRO A 69 -16.45 0.94 2.39
C PRO A 69 -16.06 2.15 3.22
N TYR A 70 -15.09 1.99 4.11
CA TYR A 70 -14.49 3.07 4.91
C TYR A 70 -13.00 3.27 4.61
N PHE A 71 -12.36 2.25 4.06
CA PHE A 71 -10.97 2.30 3.62
C PHE A 71 -10.74 1.29 2.50
N ILE A 72 -10.03 1.72 1.45
CA ILE A 72 -9.57 0.86 0.35
C ILE A 72 -8.11 1.19 0.10
N ARG A 73 -7.22 0.20 0.27
CA ARG A 73 -5.79 0.37 0.01
C ARG A 73 -5.54 0.77 -1.45
N GLY A 74 -4.57 1.66 -1.66
CA GLY A 74 -4.13 2.06 -2.98
C GLY A 74 -3.27 0.98 -3.67
N ASN A 75 -3.22 1.01 -5.00
CA ASN A 75 -2.44 0.06 -5.81
C ASN A 75 -0.98 0.50 -6.01
N HIS A 76 -0.35 1.05 -4.97
CA HIS A 76 1.02 1.59 -5.01
C HIS A 76 2.07 0.58 -5.52
N ASP A 77 1.99 -0.68 -5.10
CA ASP A 77 2.88 -1.78 -5.51
C ASP A 77 2.81 -2.01 -7.02
N LYS A 78 1.61 -1.86 -7.62
CA LYS A 78 1.40 -2.01 -9.06
C LYS A 78 2.09 -0.89 -9.85
N TYR A 79 2.01 0.34 -9.36
CA TYR A 79 2.69 1.48 -9.99
C TYR A 79 4.22 1.37 -9.88
N GLY A 80 4.74 0.95 -8.72
CA GLY A 80 6.16 0.66 -8.54
C GLY A 80 6.67 -0.41 -9.51
N GLY A 81 5.90 -1.49 -9.66
CA GLY A 81 6.20 -2.55 -10.63
C GLY A 81 6.27 -2.05 -12.08
N TYR A 82 5.30 -1.25 -12.52
CA TYR A 82 5.34 -0.66 -13.86
C TYR A 82 6.51 0.31 -14.06
N ALA A 83 6.84 1.12 -13.06
CA ALA A 83 7.98 2.02 -13.11
C ALA A 83 9.31 1.25 -13.25
N ALA A 84 9.47 0.15 -12.50
CA ALA A 84 10.64 -0.72 -12.60
C ALA A 84 10.78 -1.36 -13.99
N ILE A 85 9.67 -1.87 -14.56
CA ILE A 85 9.66 -2.44 -15.92
C ILE A 85 10.05 -1.37 -16.96
N ALA A 86 9.45 -0.18 -16.88
CA ALA A 86 9.75 0.91 -17.81
C ALA A 86 11.22 1.33 -17.74
N MET A 87 11.78 1.43 -16.52
CA MET A 87 13.18 1.77 -16.31
C MET A 87 14.12 0.67 -16.84
N GLY A 88 13.79 -0.59 -16.60
CA GLY A 88 14.53 -1.74 -17.15
C GLY A 88 14.55 -1.73 -18.67
N ALA A 89 13.41 -1.45 -19.31
CA ALA A 89 13.32 -1.32 -20.77
C ALA A 89 14.16 -0.16 -21.30
N LEU A 90 14.09 1.01 -20.65
CA LEU A 90 14.89 2.19 -21.03
C LEU A 90 16.40 1.94 -20.91
N ILE A 91 16.84 1.29 -19.83
CA ILE A 91 18.24 0.90 -19.65
C ILE A 91 18.64 -0.09 -20.75
N GLY A 92 17.82 -1.11 -21.01
CA GLY A 92 18.08 -2.09 -22.05
C GLY A 92 18.23 -1.46 -23.44
N VAL A 93 17.32 -0.57 -23.83
CA VAL A 93 17.39 0.18 -25.09
C VAL A 93 18.65 1.05 -25.14
N SER A 94 18.96 1.75 -24.05
CA SER A 94 20.15 2.62 -23.97
C SER A 94 21.45 1.82 -24.14
N LEU A 95 21.55 0.66 -23.50
CA LEU A 95 22.70 -0.24 -23.65
C LEU A 95 22.83 -0.76 -25.10
N LEU A 96 21.72 -1.13 -25.74
CA LEU A 96 21.75 -1.55 -27.15
C LEU A 96 22.22 -0.44 -28.08
N LEU A 97 21.81 0.81 -27.85
CA LEU A 97 22.26 1.97 -28.61
C LEU A 97 23.75 2.27 -28.37
N LEU A 98 24.21 2.21 -27.12
CA LEU A 98 25.62 2.39 -26.78
C LEU A 98 26.50 1.30 -27.42
N LYS A 99 26.02 0.05 -27.44
CA LYS A 99 26.70 -1.06 -28.12
C LYS A 99 26.78 -0.84 -29.63
N LYS A 100 25.67 -0.45 -30.27
CA LYS A 100 25.63 -0.14 -31.71
C LYS A 100 26.54 1.03 -32.11
N THR A 101 26.72 2.01 -31.22
CA THR A 101 27.59 3.17 -31.46
C THR A 101 29.05 2.93 -31.07
N GLY A 102 29.41 1.71 -30.64
CA GLY A 102 30.78 1.35 -30.28
C GLY A 102 31.30 1.97 -28.99
N LYS A 103 30.40 2.54 -28.16
CA LYS A 103 30.77 3.13 -26.86
C LYS A 103 30.99 2.08 -25.78
N ILE A 104 30.44 0.88 -25.96
CA ILE A 104 30.63 -0.30 -25.12
C ILE A 104 30.75 -1.55 -26.01
N SER A 105 31.65 -2.47 -25.67
CA SER A 105 31.89 -3.73 -26.40
C SER A 105 30.79 -4.78 -26.18
#